data_AF-A0AAW4KU22-F1
#
_entry.id   AF-A0AAW4KU22-F1
#
_cell.length_a   1.000
_cell.length_b   1.000
_cell.length_c   1.000
_cell.angle_alpha   90.00
_cell.angle_beta   90.00
_cell.angle_gamma   90.00
#
_symmetry.space_group_name_H-M   'P 1'
#
loop_
_entity.id
_entity.type
_entity.pdbx_description
1 polymer ?
#
loop_
_entity_poly.entity_id
_entity_poly.type
_entity_poly.pdbx_seq_one_letter_code
_entity_poly.pdbx_strand_id
1 'polypeptide(L)'
;FTQEHQELRRTVRAFVDREINPHVDEWEKAGRFPIHEIFRKAGNLGLLGISKPEKFGGMGLDYSYSIVAAEEFGTIRCGGIPMSIGVQTD
;
A
#
# COMPACT_ATOMS: atom_id res chain seq x y z
N PHE A 1 -10.47 2.59 -15.53
CA PHE A 1 -9.03 2.35 -15.30
C PHE A 1 -8.27 2.43 -16.62
N THR A 2 -7.14 3.14 -16.63
CA THR A 2 -6.23 3.31 -17.79
C THR A 2 -5.06 2.32 -17.73
N GLN A 3 -4.10 2.41 -18.67
CA GLN A 3 -2.87 1.61 -18.61
C GLN A 3 -2.03 1.94 -17.36
N GLU A 4 -1.92 3.21 -17.00
CA GLU A 4 -1.19 3.69 -15.83
C GLU A 4 -1.79 3.14 -14.53
N HIS A 5 -3.13 3.02 -14.47
CA HIS A 5 -3.79 2.33 -13.37
C HIS A 5 -3.37 0.86 -13.28
N GLN A 6 -3.20 0.17 -14.42
CA GLN A 6 -2.76 -1.22 -14.41
C GLN A 6 -1.28 -1.36 -14.01
N GLU A 7 -0.43 -0.39 -14.33
CA GLU A 7 0.95 -0.35 -13.84
C GLU A 7 1.01 -0.15 -12.32
N LEU A 8 0.21 0.78 -11.79
CA LEU A 8 0.09 0.97 -10.33
C LEU A 8 -0.41 -0.32 -9.67
N ARG A 9 -1.44 -0.95 -10.25
CA ARG A 9 -1.98 -2.24 -9.77
C ARG A 9 -0.89 -3.30 -9.67
N ARG A 10 -0.11 -3.49 -10.74
CA ARG A 10 1.02 -4.44 -10.76
C ARG A 10 2.05 -4.13 -9.69
N THR A 11 2.34 -2.85 -9.49
CA THR A 11 3.31 -2.39 -8.49
C THR A 11 2.84 -2.71 -7.07
N VAL A 12 1.59 -2.37 -6.73
CA VAL A 12 1.03 -2.64 -5.40
C VAL A 12 0.89 -4.14 -5.16
N ARG A 13 0.43 -4.90 -6.16
CA ARG A 13 0.36 -6.36 -6.08
C ARG A 13 1.72 -7.00 -5.80
N ALA A 14 2.75 -6.60 -6.55
CA ALA A 14 4.09 -7.13 -6.36
C ALA A 14 4.64 -6.80 -4.96
N PHE A 15 4.34 -5.62 -4.44
CA PHE A 15 4.68 -5.24 -3.07
C PHE A 15 3.96 -6.12 -2.04
N VAL A 16 2.64 -6.30 -2.17
CA VAL A 16 1.85 -7.17 -1.28
C VAL A 16 2.36 -8.61 -1.30
N ASP A 17 2.57 -9.18 -2.50
CA ASP A 17 2.93 -10.59 -2.66
C ASP A 17 4.37 -10.90 -2.22
N ARG A 18 5.28 -9.93 -2.27
CA ARG A 18 6.69 -10.13 -1.92
C ARG A 18 7.03 -9.70 -0.49
N GLU A 19 6.49 -8.57 -0.05
CA GLU A 19 6.93 -7.91 1.18
C GLU A 19 5.97 -8.12 2.36
N ILE A 20 4.73 -8.54 2.10
CA ILE A 20 3.68 -8.62 3.14
C ILE A 20 3.19 -10.06 3.28
N ASN A 21 2.51 -10.58 2.27
CA ASN A 21 1.77 -11.84 2.32
C ASN A 21 2.60 -13.07 2.75
N PRO A 22 3.89 -13.20 2.40
CA PRO A 22 4.71 -14.32 2.88
C PRO A 22 4.95 -14.33 4.39
N HIS A 23 4.76 -13.20 5.08
CA HIS A 23 5.11 -13.02 6.49
C HIS A 23 3.90 -12.84 7.42
N VAL A 24 2.69 -12.72 6.86
CA VAL A 24 1.46 -12.42 7.62
C VAL A 24 1.23 -13.41 8.77
N ASP A 25 1.33 -14.71 8.53
CA ASP A 25 1.06 -15.73 9.56
C ASP A 25 2.00 -15.60 10.77
N GLU A 26 3.27 -15.26 10.53
CA GLU A 26 4.26 -15.03 11.59
C GLU A 26 3.91 -13.78 12.39
N TRP A 27 3.54 -12.69 11.70
CA TRP A 27 3.22 -11.41 12.32
C TRP A 27 1.93 -11.45 13.14
N GLU A 28 0.90 -12.13 12.63
CA GLU A 28 -0.35 -12.37 13.36
C GLU A 28 -0.09 -13.17 14.64
N LYS A 29 0.70 -14.26 14.55
CA LYS A 29 1.10 -15.04 15.72
C LYS A 29 1.91 -14.22 16.73
N ALA A 30 2.77 -13.32 16.26
CA ALA A 30 3.57 -12.44 17.10
C ALA A 30 2.79 -11.24 17.66
N GLY A 31 1.57 -10.97 17.16
CA GLY A 31 0.78 -9.78 17.50
C GLY A 31 1.41 -8.46 17.06
N ARG A 32 2.39 -8.50 16.14
CA ARG A 32 3.11 -7.31 15.65
C ARG A 32 3.72 -7.59 14.28
N PHE A 33 3.83 -6.55 13.46
CA PHE A 33 4.55 -6.55 12.18
C PHE A 33 5.60 -5.42 12.16
N PRO A 34 6.60 -5.47 11.27
CA PRO A 34 7.65 -4.44 11.19
C PRO A 34 7.12 -3.15 10.53
N ILE A 35 6.23 -2.44 11.23
CA ILE A 35 5.47 -1.29 10.70
C ILE A 35 6.35 -0.22 10.05
N HIS A 36 7.45 0.18 10.69
CA HIS A 36 8.34 1.21 10.14
C HIS A 36 9.01 0.78 8.82
N GLU A 37 9.32 -0.51 8.66
CA GLU A 37 9.92 -1.02 7.43
C GLU A 37 8.89 -1.07 6.30
N ILE A 38 7.71 -1.62 6.58
CA ILE A 38 6.62 -1.71 5.61
C ILE A 38 6.19 -0.32 5.13
N PHE A 39 6.04 0.65 6.05
CA PHE A 39 5.68 2.02 5.70
C PHE A 39 6.79 2.73 4.94
N ARG A 40 8.07 2.50 5.28
CA ARG A 40 9.19 3.05 4.51
C ARG A 40 9.20 2.51 3.09
N LYS A 41 9.03 1.20 2.89
CA LYS A 41 8.95 0.58 1.56
C LYS A 41 7.75 1.11 0.77
N ALA A 42 6.57 1.18 1.38
CA ALA A 42 5.37 1.74 0.74
C ALA A 42 5.56 3.23 0.37
N GLY A 43 6.18 4.02 1.25
CA GLY A 43 6.50 5.43 1.00
C GLY A 43 7.50 5.63 -0.14
N ASN A 44 8.54 4.79 -0.22
CA ASN A 44 9.50 4.81 -1.34
C ASN A 44 8.84 4.47 -2.70
N LEU A 45 7.73 3.72 -2.68
CA LEU A 45 6.91 3.43 -3.85
C LEU A 45 5.85 4.52 -4.14
N GLY A 46 5.79 5.59 -3.33
CA GLY A 46 4.80 6.66 -3.46
C GLY A 46 3.41 6.32 -2.94
N LEU A 47 3.21 5.11 -2.38
CA LEU A 47 1.89 4.58 -2.05
C LEU A 47 1.24 5.26 -0.83
N LEU A 48 2.02 6.00 -0.02
CA LEU A 48 1.51 6.73 1.15
C LEU A 48 0.97 8.13 0.82
N GLY A 49 1.09 8.58 -0.43
CA GLY A 49 0.76 9.94 -0.85
C GLY A 49 0.17 10.05 -2.24
N ILE A 50 -0.56 9.02 -2.69
CA ILE A 50 -1.04 8.88 -4.09
C ILE A 50 -1.76 10.13 -4.59
N SER A 51 -2.77 10.59 -3.86
CA SER A 51 -3.59 11.75 -4.23
C SER A 51 -3.14 13.07 -3.61
N LYS A 52 -2.07 13.05 -2.80
CA LYS A 52 -1.59 14.27 -2.13
C LYS A 52 -0.77 15.11 -3.12
N PRO A 53 -0.78 16.44 -3.02
CA PRO A 53 -0.03 17.30 -3.93
C PRO A 53 1.49 17.04 -3.92
N GLU A 54 2.12 17.13 -5.08
CA GLU A 54 3.59 16.94 -5.23
C GLU A 54 4.41 17.90 -4.37
N LYS A 55 3.95 19.15 -4.17
CA LYS A 55 4.62 20.14 -3.30
C LYS A 55 4.76 19.69 -1.84
N PHE A 56 4.02 18.66 -1.44
CA PHE A 56 4.09 18.05 -0.12
C PHE A 56 4.68 16.62 -0.15
N GLY A 57 5.25 16.20 -1.28
CA GLY A 57 5.85 14.88 -1.46
C GLY A 57 4.87 13.77 -1.88
N GLY A 58 3.66 14.11 -2.30
CA GLY A 58 2.72 13.15 -2.89
C GLY A 58 2.92 12.95 -4.40
N MET A 59 2.09 12.12 -5.02
CA MET A 59 2.15 11.86 -6.48
C MET A 59 1.21 12.76 -7.30
N GLY A 60 0.33 13.55 -6.67
CA GLY A 60 -0.58 14.44 -7.37
C GLY A 60 -1.61 13.76 -8.28
N LEU A 61 -1.81 12.45 -8.14
CA LEU A 61 -2.75 11.68 -8.95
C LEU A 61 -4.19 11.88 -8.47
N ASP A 62 -5.17 11.62 -9.33
CA ASP A 62 -6.56 11.68 -8.92
C ASP A 62 -6.96 10.47 -8.05
N TYR A 63 -8.13 10.56 -7.41
CA TYR A 63 -8.60 9.57 -6.45
C TYR A 63 -8.79 8.15 -7.03
N SER A 64 -8.98 8.01 -8.34
CA SER A 64 -9.14 6.68 -8.94
C SER A 64 -7.87 5.82 -8.85
N TYR A 65 -6.70 6.43 -8.70
CA TYR A 65 -5.45 5.73 -8.38
C TYR A 65 -5.39 5.24 -6.93
N SER A 66 -5.91 6.03 -5.98
CA SER A 66 -6.05 5.57 -4.58
C SER A 66 -6.96 4.35 -4.48
N ILE A 67 -8.04 4.31 -5.26
CA ILE A 67 -8.94 3.15 -5.33
C ILE A 67 -8.18 1.91 -5.83
N VAL A 68 -7.36 2.03 -6.87
CA VAL A 68 -6.55 0.89 -7.36
C VAL A 68 -5.62 0.35 -6.28
N ALA A 69 -4.93 1.23 -5.55
CA ALA A 69 -4.05 0.80 -4.48
C ALA A 69 -4.83 0.13 -3.33
N ALA A 70 -5.98 0.69 -2.95
CA ALA A 70 -6.84 0.11 -1.92
C ALA A 70 -7.36 -1.29 -2.30
N GLU A 71 -7.75 -1.51 -3.56
CA GLU A 71 -8.16 -2.84 -4.05
C GLU A 71 -7.04 -3.88 -3.89
N GLU A 72 -5.80 -3.52 -4.22
CA GLU A 72 -4.66 -4.44 -4.11
C GLU A 72 -4.22 -4.63 -2.66
N PHE A 73 -4.24 -3.59 -1.81
CA PHE A 73 -4.04 -3.75 -0.37
C PHE A 73 -5.12 -4.63 0.27
N GLY A 74 -6.34 -4.65 -0.26
CA GLY A 74 -7.40 -5.57 0.13
C GLY A 74 -7.06 -7.05 -0.08
N THR A 75 -6.01 -7.38 -0.85
CA THR A 75 -5.52 -8.75 -1.03
C THR A 75 -4.52 -9.21 0.04
N ILE A 76 -4.15 -8.32 0.97
CA ILE A 76 -3.32 -8.68 2.12
C ILE A 76 -4.08 -9.69 3.00
N ARG A 77 -3.42 -10.79 3.38
CA ARG A 77 -4.05 -11.91 4.10
C ARG A 77 -4.30 -11.64 5.60
N CYS A 78 -4.41 -10.38 6.01
CA CYS A 78 -4.81 -9.95 7.34
C CYS A 78 -5.49 -8.57 7.27
N GLY A 79 -6.28 -8.21 8.28
CA GLY A 79 -6.96 -6.91 8.32
C GLY A 79 -6.10 -5.76 8.86
N GLY A 80 -5.16 -6.01 9.77
CA GLY A 80 -4.47 -4.96 10.51
C GLY A 80 -3.58 -4.07 9.61
N ILE A 81 -2.83 -4.68 8.70
CA ILE A 81 -1.90 -3.97 7.81
C ILE A 81 -2.63 -3.05 6.81
N PRO A 82 -3.58 -3.52 5.98
CA PRO A 82 -4.28 -2.63 5.04
C PRO A 82 -5.03 -1.50 5.76
N MET A 83 -5.61 -1.76 6.94
CA MET A 83 -6.24 -0.71 7.74
C MET A 83 -5.24 0.34 8.22
N SER A 84 -4.05 -0.08 8.69
CA SER A 84 -3.00 0.85 9.11
C SER A 84 -2.51 1.75 7.97
N ILE A 85 -2.38 1.20 6.76
CA ILE A 85 -1.99 1.96 5.57
C ILE A 85 -3.11 2.93 5.18
N GLY A 86 -4.36 2.47 5.17
CA GLY A 86 -5.52 3.30 4.83
C GLY A 86 -5.66 4.53 5.73
N VAL A 87 -5.50 4.37 7.05
CA VAL A 87 -5.54 5.50 8.02
C VAL A 87 -4.42 6.52 7.77
N GLN A 88 -3.30 6.11 7.19
CA GLN A 88 -2.20 7.01 6.86
C GLN A 88 -2.46 7.78 5.54
N THR A 89 -3.15 7.15 4.59
CA THR A 89 -3.37 7.72 3.25
C THR A 89 -4.60 8.62 3.15
N ASP A 90 -5.64 8.33 3.92
CA ASP A 90 -6.99 8.92 3.81
C ASP A 90 -7.45 9.58 5.11
#